data_AF-A0A0D9S7C0-F1
#
_entry.id   AF-A0A0D9S7C0-F1
#
_cell.length_a   1.000
_cell.length_b   1.000
_cell.length_c   1.000
_cell.angle_alpha   90.00
_cell.angle_beta   90.00
_cell.angle_gamma   90.00
#
_symmetry.space_group_name_H-M   'P 1'
#
loop_
_entity.id
_entity.type
_entity.pdbx_description
1 polymer ?
#
loop_
_entity_poly.entity_id
_entity_poly.type
_entity_poly.pdbx_seq_one_letter_code
_entity_poly.pdbx_strand_id
1 'polypeptide(L)'
;MLNPDGVYLGNYRCSLMGFDLNRHWLDPSPWVHPTLHGVKQLIIQMYNDPKTSLEFYIDIHAHSTMMNGFMYGNIFEDEERFQRQAIFPKLLCQNAEDFSYSSTSFNRDAVKAGTGRRFLGGLLDHTSYCYTLEVSFYSYIISGTTAAVPYTEEAYMKLGRNVARTFLDYYRLNPMVEKVAIPMPRLRKEKSPPYKHPLLRGPASNYPNGKGDKKSSVNHKDPSTPF
;
A
#
# COMPACT_ATOMS: atom_id res chain seq x y z
N MET A 1 5.98 -9.18 -10.04
CA MET A 1 4.51 -9.37 -9.98
C MET A 1 4.12 -9.78 -8.57
N LEU A 2 3.18 -9.08 -7.92
CA LEU A 2 2.79 -9.37 -6.52
C LEU A 2 1.64 -10.39 -6.40
N ASN A 3 0.78 -10.50 -7.41
CA ASN A 3 -0.37 -11.40 -7.42
C ASN A 3 -0.40 -12.28 -8.68
N PRO A 4 0.58 -13.19 -8.86
CA PRO A 4 0.65 -14.04 -10.06
C PRO A 4 -0.59 -14.94 -10.21
N ASP A 5 -1.09 -15.52 -9.12
CA ASP A 5 -2.24 -16.42 -9.14
C ASP A 5 -3.53 -15.71 -9.55
N GLY A 6 -3.76 -14.50 -9.01
CA GLY A 6 -4.90 -13.68 -9.39
C GLY A 6 -4.87 -13.32 -10.87
N VAL A 7 -3.68 -13.01 -11.43
CA VAL A 7 -3.55 -12.73 -12.86
C VAL A 7 -3.84 -13.97 -13.70
N TYR A 8 -3.30 -15.13 -13.35
CA TYR A 8 -3.55 -16.37 -14.08
C TYR A 8 -5.05 -16.72 -14.13
N LEU A 9 -5.78 -16.43 -13.06
CA LEU A 9 -7.22 -16.66 -12.97
C LEU A 9 -8.09 -15.55 -13.57
N GLY A 10 -7.51 -14.43 -14.03
CA GLY A 10 -8.27 -13.28 -14.51
C GLY A 10 -8.96 -12.48 -13.41
N ASN A 11 -8.49 -12.58 -12.16
CA ASN A 11 -8.98 -11.76 -11.06
C ASN A 11 -8.57 -10.30 -11.25
N TYR A 12 -9.54 -9.40 -11.14
CA TYR A 12 -9.31 -7.96 -11.23
C TYR A 12 -8.56 -7.38 -10.03
N ARG A 13 -8.91 -7.80 -8.80
CA ARG A 13 -8.48 -7.12 -7.56
C ARG A 13 -7.87 -8.03 -6.50
N CYS A 14 -8.33 -9.28 -6.44
CA CYS A 14 -8.05 -10.15 -5.31
C CYS A 14 -7.06 -11.27 -5.64
N SER A 15 -6.40 -11.79 -4.60
CA SER A 15 -5.63 -13.03 -4.68
C SER A 15 -6.53 -14.24 -4.97
N LEU A 16 -5.92 -15.41 -5.15
CA LEU A 16 -6.62 -16.70 -5.28
C LEU A 16 -7.64 -16.94 -4.14
N MET A 17 -7.30 -16.50 -2.93
CA MET A 17 -8.15 -16.65 -1.73
C MET A 17 -9.16 -15.50 -1.53
N GLY A 18 -9.29 -14.59 -2.49
CA GLY A 18 -10.26 -13.49 -2.42
C GLY A 18 -9.80 -12.24 -1.65
N PHE A 19 -8.54 -12.15 -1.24
CA PHE A 19 -8.02 -11.01 -0.47
C PHE A 19 -7.47 -9.89 -1.36
N ASP A 20 -7.80 -8.63 -1.04
CA ASP A 20 -7.11 -7.45 -1.57
C ASP A 20 -5.75 -7.32 -0.86
N LEU A 21 -4.67 -7.70 -1.54
CA LEU A 21 -3.31 -7.67 -0.96
C LEU A 21 -2.92 -6.27 -0.47
N ASN A 22 -3.37 -5.21 -1.15
CA ASN A 22 -3.04 -3.83 -0.76
C ASN A 22 -3.91 -3.31 0.41
N ARG A 23 -4.52 -4.22 1.19
CA ARG A 23 -5.16 -3.94 2.49
C ARG A 23 -4.50 -4.70 3.65
N HIS A 24 -3.51 -5.53 3.37
CA HIS A 24 -2.94 -6.47 4.34
C HIS A 24 -1.45 -6.18 4.66
N TRP A 25 -0.95 -4.97 4.39
CA TRP A 25 0.44 -4.61 4.68
C TRP A 25 0.78 -4.57 6.18
N LEU A 26 -0.21 -4.29 7.03
CA LEU A 26 -0.03 -4.22 8.48
C LEU A 26 0.46 -5.56 9.04
N ASP A 27 -0.23 -6.65 8.70
CA ASP A 27 0.07 -8.00 9.20
C ASP A 27 -0.19 -9.07 8.12
N PRO A 28 0.71 -9.22 7.13
CA PRO A 28 0.55 -10.21 6.09
C PRO A 28 0.90 -11.60 6.61
N SER A 29 -0.07 -12.51 6.64
CA SER A 29 0.20 -13.94 6.91
C SER A 29 1.10 -14.58 5.83
N PRO A 30 2.13 -15.37 6.23
CA PRO A 30 3.00 -16.09 5.28
C PRO A 30 2.27 -17.19 4.51
N TRP A 31 1.13 -17.66 5.00
CA TRP A 31 0.33 -18.69 4.33
C TRP A 31 -0.75 -18.11 3.42
N VAL A 32 -1.40 -17.03 3.85
CA VAL A 32 -2.52 -16.42 3.09
C VAL A 32 -2.03 -15.37 2.09
N HIS A 33 -0.95 -14.66 2.43
CA HIS A 33 -0.37 -13.58 1.62
C HIS A 33 1.14 -13.80 1.40
N PRO A 34 1.57 -14.96 0.88
CA PRO A 34 3.00 -15.34 0.84
C PRO A 34 3.86 -14.32 0.09
N THR A 35 3.37 -13.80 -1.04
CA THR A 35 4.09 -12.79 -1.85
C THR A 35 4.25 -11.47 -1.11
N LEU A 36 3.17 -10.98 -0.46
CA LEU A 36 3.18 -9.75 0.32
C LEU A 36 4.07 -9.88 1.56
N HIS A 37 3.99 -11.01 2.27
CA HIS A 37 4.86 -11.30 3.40
C HIS A 37 6.33 -11.32 2.97
N GLY A 38 6.67 -12.03 1.89
CA GLY A 38 8.03 -12.08 1.36
C GLY A 38 8.58 -10.71 0.97
N VAL A 39 7.80 -9.89 0.25
CA VAL A 39 8.20 -8.52 -0.11
C VAL A 39 8.39 -7.64 1.12
N LYS A 40 7.51 -7.73 2.12
CA LYS A 40 7.67 -6.98 3.38
C LYS A 40 8.96 -7.35 4.10
N GLN A 41 9.29 -8.64 4.19
CA GLN A 41 10.55 -9.09 4.81
C GLN A 41 11.77 -8.59 4.04
N LEU A 42 11.74 -8.64 2.70
CA LEU A 42 12.82 -8.13 1.85
C LEU A 42 13.04 -6.62 2.05
N ILE A 43 11.96 -5.84 2.09
CA ILE A 43 12.04 -4.38 2.33
C ILE A 43 12.65 -4.10 3.71
N ILE A 44 12.23 -4.81 4.75
CA ILE A 44 12.80 -4.68 6.10
C ILE A 44 14.28 -5.07 6.13
N GLN A 45 14.64 -6.14 5.42
CA GLN A 45 16.04 -6.57 5.31
C GLN A 45 16.90 -5.49 4.61
N MET A 46 16.45 -4.97 3.48
CA MET A 46 17.14 -3.90 2.75
C MET A 46 17.29 -2.62 3.58
N TYR A 47 16.23 -2.24 4.31
CA TYR A 47 16.24 -1.06 5.17
C TYR A 47 17.23 -1.17 6.35
N ASN A 48 17.45 -2.38 6.87
CA ASN A 48 18.38 -2.62 7.97
C ASN A 48 19.81 -2.93 7.51
N ASP A 49 20.04 -3.12 6.22
CA ASP A 49 21.37 -3.38 5.67
C ASP A 49 22.15 -2.06 5.52
N PRO A 50 23.26 -1.85 6.25
CA PRO A 50 24.04 -0.60 6.17
C PRO A 50 24.70 -0.38 4.80
N LYS A 51 24.73 -1.39 3.93
CA LYS A 51 25.27 -1.28 2.56
C LYS A 51 24.21 -0.87 1.54
N THR A 52 22.94 -0.85 1.92
CA THR A 52 21.81 -0.60 1.03
C THR A 52 21.10 0.69 1.43
N SER A 53 20.90 1.61 0.47
CA SER A 53 20.08 2.82 0.67
C SER A 53 18.70 2.60 0.06
N LEU A 54 17.66 2.53 0.89
CA LEU A 54 16.27 2.39 0.44
C LEU A 54 15.60 3.78 0.34
N GLU A 55 15.76 4.45 -0.79
CA GLU A 55 15.22 5.81 -1.00
C GLU A 55 13.80 5.83 -1.58
N PHE A 56 13.45 4.83 -2.40
CA PHE A 56 12.16 4.81 -3.10
C PHE A 56 11.43 3.49 -2.94
N TYR A 57 10.15 3.59 -2.59
CA TYR A 57 9.16 2.54 -2.75
C TYR A 57 8.04 3.06 -3.65
N ILE A 58 7.76 2.37 -4.76
CA ILE A 58 6.69 2.74 -5.70
C ILE A 58 5.80 1.52 -5.92
N ASP A 59 4.55 1.63 -5.45
CA ASP A 59 3.50 0.64 -5.65
C ASP A 59 2.74 0.96 -6.95
N ILE A 60 2.91 0.14 -7.99
CA ILE A 60 2.36 0.43 -9.33
C ILE A 60 1.00 -0.25 -9.50
N HIS A 61 -0.02 0.54 -9.82
CA HIS A 61 -1.41 0.15 -9.98
C HIS A 61 -1.99 0.70 -11.28
N ALA A 62 -3.11 0.14 -11.66
CA ALA A 62 -3.94 0.68 -12.72
C ALA A 62 -5.26 1.21 -12.16
N HIS A 63 -5.75 2.30 -12.76
CA HIS A 63 -6.88 3.07 -12.28
C HIS A 63 -8.02 3.05 -13.29
N SER A 64 -9.24 2.77 -12.84
CA SER A 64 -10.38 2.50 -13.72
C SER A 64 -11.20 3.71 -14.13
N THR A 65 -11.08 4.84 -13.45
CA THR A 65 -11.94 6.00 -13.68
C THR A 65 -11.21 7.25 -14.13
N MET A 66 -9.95 7.42 -13.72
CA MET A 66 -9.15 8.60 -14.04
C MET A 66 -8.26 8.31 -15.24
N MET A 67 -8.10 9.30 -16.09
CA MET A 67 -7.16 9.29 -17.22
C MET A 67 -5.74 9.61 -16.75
N ASN A 68 -4.76 9.37 -17.63
CA ASN A 68 -3.33 9.63 -17.41
C ASN A 68 -2.70 8.74 -16.32
N GLY A 69 -1.37 8.82 -16.19
CA GLY A 69 -0.64 8.37 -15.02
C GLY A 69 -0.60 9.46 -13.95
N PHE A 70 -0.67 9.11 -12.67
CA PHE A 70 -0.55 10.05 -11.56
C PHE A 70 -0.07 9.35 -10.30
N MET A 71 0.41 10.11 -9.32
CA MET A 71 0.92 9.53 -8.07
C MET A 71 0.10 9.92 -6.85
N TYR A 72 0.07 8.99 -5.89
CA TYR A 72 -0.29 9.29 -4.52
C TYR A 72 0.95 9.23 -3.63
N GLY A 73 1.20 10.31 -2.88
CA GLY A 73 2.24 10.38 -1.85
C GLY A 73 1.65 10.60 -0.45
N ASN A 74 2.50 10.70 0.57
CA ASN A 74 2.06 10.90 1.95
C ASN A 74 2.17 12.37 2.36
N ILE A 75 1.30 12.85 3.26
CA ILE A 75 1.53 14.13 3.93
C ILE A 75 2.51 13.92 5.07
N PHE A 76 3.54 14.77 5.14
CA PHE A 76 4.50 14.84 6.24
C PHE A 76 4.36 16.19 6.94
N GLU A 77 4.62 16.22 8.25
CA GLU A 77 4.65 17.47 9.03
C GLU A 77 5.91 18.30 8.73
N ASP A 78 6.99 17.62 8.35
CA ASP A 78 8.23 18.23 7.90
C ASP A 78 8.08 18.76 6.47
N GLU A 79 8.13 20.10 6.34
CA GLU A 79 7.97 20.79 5.07
C GLU A 79 9.11 20.49 4.08
N GLU A 80 10.35 20.32 4.57
CA GLU A 80 11.49 20.03 3.72
C GLU A 80 11.36 18.62 3.12
N ARG A 81 10.94 17.64 3.92
CA ARG A 81 10.60 16.29 3.45
C ARG A 81 9.46 16.33 2.43
N PHE A 82 8.45 17.17 2.67
CA PHE A 82 7.36 17.37 1.73
C PHE A 82 7.85 17.94 0.39
N GLN A 83 8.72 18.95 0.42
CA GLN A 83 9.31 19.53 -0.78
C GLN A 83 10.16 18.50 -1.53
N ARG A 84 10.99 17.71 -0.84
CA ARG A 84 11.81 16.66 -1.45
C ARG A 84 10.99 15.56 -2.12
N GLN A 85 9.89 15.10 -1.52
CA GLN A 85 9.03 14.11 -2.17
C GLN A 85 8.33 14.66 -3.43
N ALA A 86 8.05 15.97 -3.49
CA ALA A 86 7.37 16.56 -4.64
C ALA A 86 8.27 16.64 -5.89
N ILE A 87 9.60 16.51 -5.74
CA ILE A 87 10.56 16.57 -6.83
C ILE A 87 10.35 15.45 -7.83
N PHE A 88 10.22 14.19 -7.38
CA PHE A 88 10.14 13.04 -8.28
C PHE A 88 8.90 13.08 -9.18
N PRO A 89 7.66 13.28 -8.68
CA PRO A 89 6.48 13.40 -9.55
C PRO A 89 6.56 14.61 -10.49
N LYS A 90 7.20 15.71 -10.06
CA LYS A 90 7.39 16.89 -10.92
C LYS A 90 8.33 16.60 -12.09
N LEU A 91 9.44 15.91 -11.85
CA LEU A 91 10.35 15.47 -12.90
C LEU A 91 9.67 14.44 -13.83
N LEU A 92 8.88 13.52 -13.28
CA LEU A 92 8.14 12.55 -14.10
C LEU A 92 7.16 13.25 -15.04
N CYS A 93 6.48 14.30 -14.59
CA CYS A 93 5.61 15.11 -15.45
C CYS A 93 6.34 15.79 -16.61
N GLN A 94 7.63 16.10 -16.45
CA GLN A 94 8.44 16.66 -17.53
C GLN A 94 8.90 15.57 -18.51
N ASN A 95 9.12 14.35 -18.01
CA ASN A 95 9.61 13.23 -18.79
C ASN A 95 8.51 12.40 -19.46
N ALA A 96 7.27 12.49 -18.99
CA ALA A 96 6.14 11.69 -19.45
C ALA A 96 4.93 12.58 -19.77
N GLU A 97 4.61 12.69 -21.06
CA GLU A 97 3.45 13.45 -21.55
C GLU A 97 2.10 12.89 -21.09
N ASP A 98 2.08 11.59 -20.76
CA ASP A 98 0.92 10.86 -20.28
C ASP A 98 0.78 10.91 -18.76
N PHE A 99 1.72 11.56 -18.05
CA PHE A 99 1.67 11.76 -16.61
C PHE A 99 1.06 13.12 -16.23
N SER A 100 0.15 13.12 -15.25
CA SER A 100 -0.54 14.30 -14.74
C SER A 100 -0.05 14.66 -13.33
N TYR A 101 0.74 15.74 -13.24
CA TYR A 101 1.10 16.32 -11.95
C TYR A 101 -0.09 16.96 -11.25
N SER A 102 -1.06 17.52 -11.98
CA SER A 102 -2.27 18.11 -11.38
C SER A 102 -3.18 17.06 -10.72
N SER A 103 -3.18 15.82 -11.24
CA SER A 103 -3.88 14.68 -10.63
C SER A 103 -3.08 14.01 -9.51
N THR A 104 -1.79 14.36 -9.34
CA THR A 104 -0.95 13.82 -8.28
C THR A 104 -1.32 14.45 -6.94
N SER A 105 -1.51 13.63 -5.92
CA SER A 105 -2.04 14.06 -4.62
C SER A 105 -1.27 13.47 -3.45
N PHE A 106 -1.11 14.26 -2.39
CA PHE A 106 -0.50 13.84 -1.13
C PHE A 106 -1.60 13.83 -0.06
N ASN A 107 -1.79 12.72 0.64
CA ASN A 107 -2.87 12.60 1.63
C ASN A 107 -2.49 11.79 2.88
N ARG A 108 -3.34 11.88 3.91
CA ARG A 108 -3.24 11.12 5.17
C ARG A 108 -4.51 10.32 5.51
N ASP A 109 -5.32 9.97 4.52
CA ASP A 109 -6.57 9.21 4.64
C ASP A 109 -6.44 7.94 5.50
N ALA A 110 -7.27 7.80 6.53
CA ALA A 110 -7.23 6.67 7.46
C ALA A 110 -7.61 5.34 6.79
N VAL A 111 -8.55 5.37 5.83
CA VAL A 111 -9.00 4.18 5.07
C VAL A 111 -7.85 3.56 4.25
N LYS A 112 -6.82 4.34 3.94
CA LYS A 112 -5.65 3.88 3.19
C LYS A 112 -4.50 3.42 4.10
N ALA A 113 -4.66 3.39 5.43
CA ALA A 113 -3.59 3.02 6.35
C ALA A 113 -3.02 1.60 6.10
N GLY A 114 -3.85 0.68 5.60
CA GLY A 114 -3.45 -0.69 5.27
C GLY A 114 -2.78 -0.87 3.90
N THR A 115 -2.57 0.19 3.12
CA THR A 115 -1.87 0.12 1.83
C THR A 115 -0.36 0.20 2.00
N GLY A 116 0.40 -0.29 1.01
CA GLY A 116 1.87 -0.33 1.06
C GLY A 116 2.48 1.04 1.25
N ARG A 117 2.06 2.01 0.43
CA ARG A 117 2.47 3.42 0.53
C ARG A 117 2.34 3.98 1.95
N ARG A 118 1.23 3.69 2.63
CA ARG A 118 0.92 4.26 3.95
C ARG A 118 1.58 3.51 5.09
N PHE A 119 1.57 2.19 5.05
CA PHE A 119 2.24 1.37 6.04
C PHE A 119 3.76 1.61 6.02
N LEU A 120 4.39 1.54 4.84
CA LEU A 120 5.83 1.73 4.70
C LEU A 120 6.25 3.18 4.95
N GLY A 121 5.43 4.16 4.57
CA GLY A 121 5.72 5.57 4.87
C GLY A 121 5.76 5.92 6.36
N GLY A 122 5.14 5.09 7.22
CA GLY A 122 5.24 5.19 8.68
C GLY A 122 6.33 4.30 9.30
N LEU A 123 6.76 3.25 8.58
CA LEU A 123 7.79 2.31 9.05
C LEU A 123 9.21 2.78 8.70
N LEU A 124 9.40 3.26 7.46
CA LEU A 124 10.67 3.71 6.93
C LEU A 124 10.95 5.16 7.37
N ASP A 125 12.22 5.55 7.34
CA ASP A 125 12.61 6.87 7.82
C ASP A 125 12.32 8.00 6.82
N HIS A 126 12.81 9.20 7.15
CA HIS A 126 12.59 10.41 6.37
C HIS A 126 13.34 10.47 5.03
N THR A 127 14.27 9.53 4.77
CA THR A 127 15.00 9.40 3.51
C THR A 127 14.29 8.48 2.52
N SER A 128 13.35 7.65 2.97
CA SER A 128 12.53 6.82 2.11
C SER A 128 11.22 7.52 1.71
N TYR A 129 10.99 7.63 0.41
CA TYR A 129 9.76 8.14 -0.19
C TYR A 129 8.90 6.99 -0.71
N CYS A 130 7.65 6.95 -0.26
CA CYS A 130 6.68 5.91 -0.61
C CYS A 130 5.57 6.50 -1.48
N TYR A 131 5.40 5.96 -2.68
CA TYR A 131 4.36 6.38 -3.64
C TYR A 131 3.47 5.21 -4.05
N THR A 132 2.26 5.53 -4.48
CA THR A 132 1.46 4.68 -5.36
C THR A 132 1.43 5.37 -6.73
N LEU A 133 1.91 4.70 -7.78
CA LEU A 133 1.76 5.15 -9.17
C LEU A 133 0.51 4.49 -9.74
N GLU A 134 -0.48 5.30 -10.10
CA GLU A 134 -1.71 4.85 -10.75
C GLU A 134 -1.63 5.20 -12.23
N VAL A 135 -2.05 4.28 -13.10
CA VAL A 135 -2.12 4.49 -14.55
C VAL A 135 -3.48 4.10 -15.08
N SER A 136 -4.15 4.98 -15.82
CA SER A 136 -5.46 4.72 -16.42
C SER A 136 -5.52 3.41 -17.20
N PHE A 137 -6.57 2.61 -17.01
CA PHE A 137 -6.86 1.44 -17.86
C PHE A 137 -7.25 1.82 -19.30
N TYR A 138 -7.74 3.04 -19.50
CA TYR A 138 -8.40 3.44 -20.73
C TYR A 138 -7.49 4.29 -21.60
N SER A 139 -7.29 5.54 -21.20
CA SER A 139 -6.61 6.55 -22.01
C SER A 139 -5.86 7.56 -21.15
N TYR A 140 -4.94 8.26 -21.79
CA TYR A 140 -4.35 9.49 -21.30
C TYR A 140 -4.72 10.67 -22.20
N ILE A 141 -4.75 11.87 -21.63
CA ILE A 141 -4.91 13.11 -22.36
C ILE A 141 -3.53 13.72 -22.58
N ILE A 142 -3.19 14.06 -23.81
CA ILE A 142 -1.93 14.74 -24.12
C ILE A 142 -2.01 16.17 -23.57
N SER A 143 -1.00 16.57 -22.80
CA SER A 143 -0.91 17.91 -22.20
C SER A 143 -1.10 19.01 -23.25
N GLY A 144 -1.98 19.98 -22.95
CA GLY A 144 -2.33 21.07 -23.87
C GLY A 144 -3.35 20.71 -24.95
N THR A 145 -3.88 19.48 -24.95
CA THR A 145 -4.92 19.03 -25.88
C THR A 145 -6.14 18.49 -25.12
N THR A 146 -7.23 18.24 -25.84
CA THR A 146 -8.40 17.51 -25.34
C THR A 146 -8.50 16.10 -25.94
N ALA A 147 -7.47 15.65 -26.67
CA ALA A 147 -7.48 14.37 -27.35
C ALA A 147 -7.13 13.24 -26.36
N ALA A 148 -8.05 12.29 -26.21
CA ALA A 148 -7.81 11.08 -25.45
C ALA A 148 -7.14 10.02 -26.33
N VAL A 149 -5.96 9.56 -25.92
CA VAL A 149 -5.21 8.49 -26.57
C VAL A 149 -5.34 7.23 -25.73
N PRO A 150 -5.86 6.12 -26.28
CA PRO A 150 -5.93 4.85 -25.56
C PRO A 150 -4.54 4.36 -25.15
N TYR A 151 -4.44 3.81 -23.94
CA TYR A 151 -3.21 3.14 -23.51
C TYR A 151 -3.03 1.84 -24.29
N THR A 152 -1.89 1.71 -24.97
CA THR A 152 -1.40 0.45 -25.52
C THR A 152 -0.34 -0.15 -24.59
N GLU A 153 0.03 -1.41 -24.84
CA GLU A 153 1.16 -2.03 -24.14
C GLU A 153 2.45 -1.20 -24.29
N GLU A 154 2.71 -0.69 -25.49
CA GLU A 154 3.87 0.16 -25.78
C GLU A 154 3.82 1.48 -25.01
N ALA A 155 2.62 2.04 -24.80
CA ALA A 155 2.44 3.25 -24.00
C ALA A 155 2.74 3.01 -22.51
N TYR A 156 2.26 1.89 -21.94
CA TYR A 156 2.63 1.50 -20.57
C TYR A 156 4.14 1.26 -20.44
N MET A 157 4.77 0.60 -21.42
CA MET A 157 6.22 0.40 -21.43
C MET A 157 6.97 1.73 -21.58
N LYS A 158 6.46 2.68 -22.37
CA LYS A 158 7.02 4.03 -22.51
C LYS A 158 6.99 4.76 -21.17
N LEU A 159 5.88 4.73 -20.44
CA LEU A 159 5.80 5.31 -19.09
C LEU A 159 6.82 4.66 -18.15
N GLY A 160 6.96 3.34 -18.17
CA GLY A 160 8.00 2.64 -17.40
C GLY A 160 9.42 3.11 -17.71
N ARG A 161 9.75 3.32 -19.00
CA ARG A 161 11.03 3.91 -19.42
C ARG A 161 11.20 5.34 -18.90
N ASN A 162 10.13 6.14 -18.92
CA ASN A 162 10.16 7.52 -18.41
C ASN A 162 10.34 7.57 -16.89
N VAL A 163 9.78 6.61 -16.14
CA VAL A 163 10.05 6.44 -14.70
C VAL A 163 11.55 6.17 -14.47
N ALA A 164 12.14 5.23 -15.22
CA ALA A 164 13.57 4.95 -15.15
C ALA A 164 14.44 6.18 -15.50
N ARG A 165 14.06 6.93 -16.54
CA ARG A 165 14.74 8.19 -16.90
C ARG A 165 14.63 9.24 -15.79
N THR A 166 13.48 9.30 -15.13
CA THR A 166 13.23 10.24 -14.03
C THR A 166 14.12 9.95 -12.84
N PHE A 167 14.41 8.68 -12.52
CA PHE A 167 15.42 8.35 -11.50
C PHE A 167 16.80 8.92 -11.85
N LEU A 168 17.24 8.78 -13.10
CA LEU A 168 18.52 9.34 -13.55
C LEU A 168 18.57 10.86 -13.37
N ASP A 169 17.50 11.56 -13.76
CA ASP A 169 17.43 13.02 -13.64
C ASP A 169 17.35 13.45 -12.16
N TYR A 170 16.60 12.71 -11.33
CA TYR A 170 16.53 12.92 -9.88
C TYR A 170 17.91 12.86 -9.23
N TYR A 171 18.69 11.80 -9.49
CA TYR A 171 20.02 11.66 -8.88
C TYR A 171 21.05 12.63 -9.46
N ARG A 172 20.91 13.07 -10.72
CA ARG A 172 21.78 14.12 -11.30
C ARG A 172 21.54 15.49 -10.69
N LEU A 173 20.28 15.84 -10.43
CA LEU A 173 19.90 17.10 -9.82
C LEU A 173 20.21 17.15 -8.32
N ASN A 174 20.54 16.02 -7.72
CA ASN A 174 20.76 15.89 -6.29
C ASN A 174 22.22 15.49 -5.97
N PRO A 175 23.23 16.35 -6.23
CA PRO A 175 24.62 16.10 -5.82
C PRO A 175 24.81 16.06 -4.28
N MET A 176 23.75 16.22 -3.48
CA MET A 176 23.78 16.07 -2.01
C MET A 176 23.51 14.65 -1.52
N VAL A 177 23.08 13.70 -2.37
CA VAL A 177 22.82 12.31 -1.95
C VAL A 177 24.12 11.58 -1.55
N GLU A 178 25.28 11.98 -2.06
CA GLU A 178 26.58 11.45 -1.64
C GLU A 178 26.94 11.75 -0.17
N LYS A 179 26.33 12.76 0.47
CA LYS A 179 26.69 13.15 1.85
C LYS A 179 25.97 12.37 2.95
N VAL A 180 24.98 11.53 2.63
CA VAL A 180 24.18 10.79 3.63
C VAL A 180 24.74 9.40 3.92
N ALA A 181 25.79 8.96 3.21
CA ALA A 181 26.45 7.67 3.42
C ALA A 181 27.38 7.60 4.65
N ILE A 182 27.12 8.40 5.70
CA ILE A 182 27.75 8.18 7.02
C ILE A 182 26.78 7.32 7.84
N PRO A 183 27.14 6.07 8.21
CA PRO A 183 26.26 5.21 8.99
C PRO A 183 26.06 5.83 10.39
N MET A 184 24.87 6.38 10.65
CA MET A 184 24.46 6.70 12.01
C MET A 184 24.06 5.40 12.71
N PRO A 185 24.70 5.00 13.82
CA PRO A 185 24.25 3.84 14.58
C PRO A 185 22.92 4.18 15.26
N ARG A 186 21.81 3.66 14.72
CA ARG A 186 20.48 3.83 15.33
C ARG A 186 20.27 2.82 16.45
N LEU A 187 20.70 3.20 17.66
CA LEU A 187 20.10 2.68 18.89
C LEU A 187 18.83 3.48 19.18
N ARG A 188 17.67 2.91 18.87
CA ARG A 188 16.41 3.35 19.48
C ARG A 188 15.62 2.13 19.95
N LYS A 189 15.85 1.75 21.21
CA LYS A 189 14.85 0.99 21.99
C LYS A 189 13.77 1.98 22.41
N GLU A 190 12.76 2.18 21.58
CA GLU A 190 11.50 2.76 22.05
C GLU A 190 10.46 1.66 22.25
N LYS A 191 9.94 1.63 23.48
CA LYS A 191 8.85 0.74 23.90
C LYS A 191 7.63 1.02 23.01
N SER A 192 7.01 -0.04 22.52
CA SER A 192 5.72 0.01 21.85
C SER A 192 4.67 0.73 22.72
N PRO A 193 3.81 1.59 22.15
CA PRO A 193 2.70 2.18 22.88
C PRO A 193 1.68 1.08 23.24
N PRO A 194 1.03 1.15 24.42
CA PRO A 194 0.06 0.14 24.82
C PRO A 194 -1.24 0.34 24.03
N TYR A 195 -1.45 -0.47 22.99
CA TYR A 195 -2.78 -0.62 22.39
C TYR A 195 -3.66 -1.39 23.38
N LYS A 196 -4.58 -0.67 24.05
CA LYS A 196 -5.64 -1.28 24.86
C LYS A 196 -6.74 -1.78 23.92
N HIS A 197 -6.85 -3.10 23.77
CA HIS A 197 -8.09 -3.73 23.31
C HIS A 197 -9.13 -3.69 24.44
N PRO A 198 -10.39 -3.30 24.18
CA PRO A 198 -11.48 -3.65 25.07
C PRO A 198 -11.79 -5.14 24.88
N LEU A 199 -11.43 -5.97 25.85
CA LEU A 199 -11.99 -7.31 25.98
C LEU A 199 -13.47 -7.16 26.34
N LEU A 200 -14.35 -7.51 25.39
CA LEU A 200 -15.76 -7.78 25.67
C LEU A 200 -15.84 -8.97 26.63
N ARG A 201 -16.09 -8.65 27.91
CA ARG A 201 -16.33 -9.62 28.97
C ARG A 201 -17.74 -10.17 28.79
N GLY A 202 -17.86 -11.39 28.26
CA GLY A 202 -19.11 -12.15 28.33
C GLY A 202 -19.51 -12.40 29.79
N PRO A 203 -20.81 -12.49 30.14
CA PRO A 203 -21.21 -12.74 31.52
C PRO A 203 -20.88 -14.17 31.93
N ALA A 204 -20.33 -14.30 33.13
CA ALA A 204 -20.04 -15.56 33.80
C ALA A 204 -21.34 -16.34 34.09
N SER A 205 -21.40 -17.61 33.67
CA SER A 205 -22.43 -18.54 34.15
C SER A 205 -21.97 -19.14 35.48
N ASN A 206 -22.65 -18.74 36.56
CA ASN A 206 -22.62 -19.42 37.84
C ASN A 206 -23.32 -20.78 37.71
N TYR A 207 -22.63 -21.85 38.11
CA TYR A 207 -23.27 -23.11 38.46
C TYR A 207 -23.94 -22.97 39.83
N PRO A 208 -25.18 -23.45 40.02
CA PRO A 208 -25.66 -23.88 41.33
C PRO A 208 -25.80 -25.40 41.38
N ASN A 209 -25.32 -25.97 42.48
CA ASN A 209 -25.56 -27.34 42.88
C ASN A 209 -26.84 -27.35 43.74
N GLY A 210 -27.83 -28.20 43.44
CA GLY A 210 -29.07 -28.28 44.22
C GLY A 210 -30.10 -29.26 43.65
N LYS A 211 -30.33 -30.36 44.38
CA LYS A 211 -31.21 -31.52 44.12
C LYS A 211 -32.69 -31.16 43.89
N GLY A 212 -33.40 -31.98 43.11
CA GLY A 212 -34.87 -32.09 43.14
C GLY A 212 -35.46 -32.89 41.97
N ASP A 213 -36.06 -34.04 42.29
CA ASP A 213 -36.78 -34.95 41.38
C ASP A 213 -37.94 -34.30 40.60
N LYS A 214 -38.15 -34.69 39.33
CA LYS A 214 -39.37 -35.38 38.84
C LYS A 214 -39.41 -35.49 37.30
N LYS A 215 -39.92 -36.65 36.85
CA LYS A 215 -40.27 -37.06 35.49
C LYS A 215 -41.22 -36.07 34.78
N SER A 216 -41.05 -35.87 33.45
CA SER A 216 -42.11 -36.11 32.43
C SER A 216 -41.73 -35.62 31.02
N SER A 217 -41.80 -36.56 30.06
CA SER A 217 -42.31 -36.50 28.68
C SER A 217 -42.05 -35.32 27.71
N VAL A 218 -41.37 -35.68 26.60
CA VAL A 218 -41.77 -35.57 25.17
C VAL A 218 -42.48 -34.28 24.68
N ASN A 219 -41.88 -33.55 23.73
CA ASN A 219 -42.39 -33.44 22.34
C ASN A 219 -41.52 -32.57 21.42
N HIS A 220 -41.25 -33.11 20.23
CA HIS A 220 -40.85 -32.38 19.02
C HIS A 220 -41.96 -31.40 18.59
N LYS A 221 -41.57 -30.26 18.00
CA LYS A 221 -42.21 -29.67 16.81
C LYS A 221 -41.41 -28.49 16.27
N ASP A 222 -40.91 -28.65 15.05
CA ASP A 222 -40.67 -27.57 14.10
C ASP A 222 -41.99 -26.82 13.81
N PRO A 223 -41.90 -25.58 13.32
CA PRO A 223 -42.36 -25.40 11.94
C PRO A 223 -41.50 -24.43 11.10
N SER A 224 -41.15 -24.91 9.91
CA SER A 224 -41.16 -24.17 8.63
C SER A 224 -42.38 -23.23 8.53
N THR A 225 -42.34 -22.04 7.94
CA THR A 225 -42.27 -21.72 6.49
C THR A 225 -42.31 -20.17 6.28
N PRO A 226 -42.13 -19.67 5.04
CA PRO A 226 -41.54 -18.36 4.73
C PRO A 226 -42.53 -17.27 4.28
N PHE A 227 -41.99 -16.05 4.12
CA PHE A 227 -42.29 -15.10 3.04
C PHE A 227 -40.97 -14.50 2.53
#